data_AF-A0AA96YWR9-F1
#
_entry.id   AF-A0AA96YWR9-F1
#
_cell.length_a   1.000
_cell.length_b   1.000
_cell.length_c   1.000
_cell.angle_alpha   90.00
_cell.angle_beta   90.00
_cell.angle_gamma   90.00
#
_symmetry.space_group_name_H-M   'P 1'
#
loop_
_entity.id
_entity.type
_entity.pdbx_description
1 polymer ?
#
loop_
_entity_poly.entity_id
_entity_poly.type
_entity_poly.pdbx_seq_one_letter_code
_entity_poly.pdbx_strand_id
1 'polypeptide(L)'
;MWTERVGSGHSYVSLHKNNQITVYTYGRFGRTGTLGIVGDGILIRLIGEDARNYYRHELYKMNARVFAINDANIQQVEAHFMVLWRDGSSPVGLSPNVGDATKKYGHTINIYDLSTSNCTTQTVNAIKAGGSKVFEKELSSVRSGYSLARYIVTGQESFVVPASLEDYMVGKKQDLSSLVVVEVTGLFKEQYPNVTGVTPMEKSKSRTLFEAASGAASMVGYHTDFSGEETMGIIGQLLYGDEINGN
;
A
#
# COMPACT_ATOMS: atom_id res chain seq x y z
N MET A 1 -1.29 -6.07 8.90
CA MET A 1 -1.29 -5.12 7.77
C MET A 1 -0.68 -3.81 8.23
N TRP A 2 0.05 -3.15 7.35
CA TRP A 2 0.75 -1.91 7.61
C TRP A 2 0.30 -0.84 6.62
N THR A 3 0.18 0.40 7.08
CA THR A 3 -0.11 1.57 6.23
C THR A 3 0.73 2.76 6.67
N GLU A 4 1.12 3.60 5.74
CA GLU A 4 1.76 4.88 5.99
C GLU A 4 1.33 5.90 4.93
N ARG A 5 1.46 7.20 5.24
CA ARG A 5 0.91 8.31 4.44
C ARG A 5 1.97 9.35 4.02
N VAL A 6 3.24 9.03 4.08
CA VAL A 6 4.35 9.91 3.70
C VAL A 6 4.59 9.75 2.20
N GLY A 7 4.43 10.83 1.43
CA GLY A 7 4.43 10.74 -0.03
C GLY A 7 3.17 10.04 -0.51
N SER A 8 3.24 9.25 -1.58
CA SER A 8 2.07 8.51 -2.07
C SER A 8 1.47 7.54 -1.04
N GLY A 9 2.15 7.37 0.10
CA GLY A 9 1.87 6.36 1.09
C GLY A 9 2.38 5.01 0.64
N HIS A 10 2.25 4.05 1.54
CA HIS A 10 2.64 2.68 1.31
C HIS A 10 1.80 1.76 2.18
N SER A 11 1.60 0.54 1.71
CA SER A 11 0.90 -0.49 2.46
C SER A 11 1.49 -1.85 2.16
N TYR A 12 1.59 -2.68 3.19
CA TYR A 12 2.19 -4.00 3.06
C TYR A 12 1.65 -4.98 4.12
N VAL A 13 2.00 -6.26 3.95
CA VAL A 13 1.60 -7.32 4.87
C VAL A 13 2.82 -7.85 5.60
N SER A 14 2.63 -8.17 6.88
CA SER A 14 3.57 -9.01 7.59
C SER A 14 2.87 -10.18 8.28
N LEU A 15 3.54 -11.32 8.26
CA LEU A 15 3.06 -12.57 8.81
C LEU A 15 3.89 -12.94 10.03
N HIS A 16 3.21 -13.39 11.07
CA HIS A 16 3.79 -13.81 12.34
C HIS A 16 3.36 -15.25 12.59
N LYS A 17 4.27 -16.21 12.43
CA LYS A 17 3.99 -17.65 12.50
C LYS A 17 5.15 -18.36 13.16
N ASN A 18 4.89 -19.16 14.19
CA ASN A 18 5.91 -19.97 14.89
C ASN A 18 7.14 -19.15 15.33
N ASN A 19 6.93 -17.96 15.92
CA ASN A 19 7.96 -16.98 16.28
C ASN A 19 8.85 -16.49 15.11
N GLN A 20 8.43 -16.73 13.86
CA GLN A 20 9.07 -16.19 12.67
C GLN A 20 8.23 -15.06 12.09
N ILE A 21 8.94 -14.05 11.62
CA ILE A 21 8.38 -12.86 11.01
C ILE A 21 8.79 -12.83 9.55
N THR A 22 7.80 -12.68 8.68
CA THR A 22 8.01 -12.45 7.25
C THR A 22 7.27 -11.18 6.84
N VAL A 23 7.93 -10.32 6.06
CA VAL A 23 7.31 -9.14 5.45
C VAL A 23 7.23 -9.34 3.95
N TYR A 24 6.06 -9.06 3.40
CA TYR A 24 5.83 -8.97 1.96
C TYR A 24 5.48 -7.52 1.63
N THR A 25 6.40 -6.84 0.95
CA THR A 25 6.26 -5.44 0.54
C THR A 25 6.40 -5.34 -0.98
N TYR A 26 5.48 -4.65 -1.63
CA TYR A 26 5.43 -4.54 -3.09
C TYR A 26 5.49 -3.07 -3.50
N GLY A 27 6.34 -2.73 -4.46
CA GLY A 27 6.59 -1.34 -4.82
C GLY A 27 7.40 -1.19 -6.09
N ARG A 28 7.54 0.07 -6.52
CA ARG A 28 8.46 0.47 -7.60
C ARG A 28 9.89 0.55 -7.08
N PHE A 29 10.47 -0.59 -6.74
CA PHE A 29 11.85 -0.66 -6.25
C PHE A 29 12.89 -0.78 -7.39
N GLY A 30 12.43 -0.82 -8.64
CA GLY A 30 13.25 -0.94 -9.85
C GLY A 30 13.16 0.31 -10.72
N ARG A 31 13.06 0.11 -12.04
CA ARG A 31 12.93 1.22 -12.98
C ARG A 31 11.56 1.86 -12.84
N THR A 32 11.51 3.16 -13.06
CA THR A 32 10.28 3.96 -13.10
C THR A 32 10.16 4.66 -14.44
N GLY A 33 8.94 4.84 -14.93
CA GLY A 33 8.68 5.69 -16.09
C GLY A 33 8.94 7.16 -15.78
N THR A 34 8.93 8.02 -16.82
CA THR A 34 9.30 9.45 -16.74
C THR A 34 8.56 10.23 -15.65
N LEU A 35 7.29 9.89 -15.36
CA LEU A 35 6.50 10.53 -14.30
C LEU A 35 6.43 9.74 -12.99
N GLY A 36 7.12 8.60 -12.89
CA GLY A 36 7.10 7.75 -11.70
C GLY A 36 5.74 7.10 -11.39
N ILE A 37 4.75 7.20 -12.29
CA ILE A 37 3.42 6.61 -12.13
C ILE A 37 3.49 5.09 -12.28
N VAL A 38 4.18 4.64 -13.33
CA VAL A 38 4.41 3.23 -13.63
C VAL A 38 5.86 2.83 -13.37
N GLY A 39 6.11 1.54 -13.15
CA GLY A 39 7.46 1.01 -13.00
C GLY A 39 7.50 -0.50 -12.86
N ASP A 40 8.69 -1.05 -12.60
CA ASP A 40 8.84 -2.47 -12.31
C ASP A 40 8.10 -2.78 -10.98
N GLY A 41 7.12 -3.68 -11.03
CA GLY A 41 6.38 -4.15 -9.87
C GLY A 41 7.16 -5.22 -9.13
N ILE A 42 7.90 -4.81 -8.11
CA ILE A 42 8.80 -5.69 -7.37
C ILE A 42 8.18 -6.07 -6.03
N LEU A 43 7.98 -7.38 -5.83
CA LEU A 43 7.61 -7.97 -4.55
C LEU A 43 8.88 -8.39 -3.81
N ILE A 44 9.05 -7.88 -2.59
CA ILE A 44 10.18 -8.19 -1.72
C ILE A 44 9.68 -9.02 -0.53
N ARG A 45 10.37 -10.14 -0.27
CA ARG A 45 10.13 -11.01 0.88
C ARG A 45 11.26 -10.86 1.91
N LEU A 46 11.02 -10.12 2.99
CA LEU A 46 11.99 -9.97 4.08
C LEU A 46 11.72 -10.97 5.19
N ILE A 47 12.79 -11.47 5.80
CA ILE A 47 12.73 -12.40 6.93
C ILE A 47 13.72 -11.96 8.02
N GLY A 48 13.51 -12.43 9.25
CA GLY A 48 14.49 -12.26 10.33
C GLY A 48 14.82 -10.80 10.63
N GLU A 49 16.10 -10.45 10.68
CA GLU A 49 16.54 -9.09 11.03
C GLU A 49 16.19 -8.05 9.96
N ASP A 50 16.18 -8.43 8.67
CA ASP A 50 15.80 -7.51 7.59
C ASP A 50 14.33 -7.07 7.76
N ALA A 51 13.45 -7.99 8.14
CA ALA A 51 12.05 -7.68 8.46
C ALA A 51 11.92 -6.76 9.69
N ARG A 52 12.72 -6.98 10.74
CA ARG A 52 12.71 -6.15 11.95
C ARG A 52 13.25 -4.75 11.71
N ASN A 53 14.30 -4.63 10.91
CA ASN A 53 14.84 -3.33 10.48
C ASN A 53 13.81 -2.56 9.64
N TYR A 54 13.09 -3.26 8.76
CA TYR A 54 12.00 -2.67 8.00
C TYR A 54 10.87 -2.16 8.92
N TYR A 55 10.47 -2.92 9.95
CA TYR A 55 9.50 -2.40 10.93
C TYR A 55 9.96 -1.12 11.62
N ARG A 56 11.20 -1.07 12.09
CA ARG A 56 11.72 0.15 12.76
C ARG A 56 11.72 1.34 11.81
N HIS A 57 12.11 1.13 10.55
CA HIS A 57 12.01 2.16 9.52
C HIS A 57 10.57 2.65 9.36
N GLU A 58 9.63 1.75 9.14
CA GLU A 58 8.23 2.10 8.90
C GLU A 58 7.58 2.76 10.13
N LEU A 59 7.79 2.23 11.34
CA LEU A 59 7.22 2.77 12.59
C LEU A 59 7.72 4.18 12.94
N TYR A 60 9.00 4.48 12.70
CA TYR A 60 9.62 5.71 13.19
C TYR A 60 9.98 6.71 12.10
N LYS A 61 10.41 6.24 10.92
CA LYS A 61 10.69 7.12 9.77
C LYS A 61 9.42 7.49 9.05
N MET A 62 8.58 6.50 8.74
CA MET A 62 7.36 6.66 7.95
C MET A 62 6.12 6.91 8.83
N ASN A 63 6.26 6.73 10.14
CA ASN A 63 5.17 6.86 11.11
C ASN A 63 3.98 5.94 10.77
N ALA A 64 4.30 4.75 10.28
CA ALA A 64 3.35 3.73 9.86
C ALA A 64 2.46 3.26 11.01
N ARG A 65 1.26 2.83 10.65
CA ARG A 65 0.27 2.23 11.54
C ARG A 65 0.12 0.74 11.24
N VAL A 66 -0.19 -0.02 12.28
CA VAL A 66 -0.22 -1.47 12.23
C VAL A 66 -1.59 -1.97 12.67
N PHE A 67 -2.20 -2.78 11.81
CA PHE A 67 -3.51 -3.38 12.03
C PHE A 67 -3.39 -4.90 11.99
N ALA A 68 -3.75 -5.57 13.08
CA ALA A 68 -3.94 -7.01 13.12
C ALA A 68 -5.27 -7.35 12.41
N ILE A 69 -5.21 -8.29 11.47
CA ILE A 69 -6.38 -8.81 10.75
C ILE A 69 -6.60 -10.24 11.25
N ASN A 70 -7.62 -10.43 12.08
CA ASN A 70 -7.77 -11.63 12.89
C ASN A 70 -8.55 -12.77 12.21
N ASP A 71 -9.23 -12.47 11.10
CA ASP A 71 -10.00 -13.45 10.31
C ASP A 71 -9.28 -13.92 9.04
N ALA A 72 -8.05 -13.44 8.79
CA ALA A 72 -7.23 -13.88 7.66
C ALA A 72 -6.41 -15.14 8.00
N ASN A 73 -6.50 -16.17 7.18
CA ASN A 73 -5.67 -17.36 7.30
C ASN A 73 -4.23 -17.08 6.85
N ILE A 74 -3.30 -17.06 7.80
CA ILE A 74 -1.87 -16.75 7.57
C ILE A 74 -1.24 -17.64 6.49
N GLN A 75 -1.60 -18.93 6.42
CA GLN A 75 -1.00 -19.87 5.45
C GLN A 75 -1.46 -19.57 4.02
N GLN A 76 -2.72 -19.17 3.85
CA GLN A 76 -3.27 -18.79 2.56
C GLN A 76 -2.70 -17.44 2.09
N VAL A 77 -2.55 -16.47 3.00
CA VAL A 77 -1.88 -15.19 2.69
C VAL A 77 -0.41 -15.43 2.29
N GLU A 78 0.30 -16.30 3.01
CA GLU A 78 1.67 -16.71 2.67
C GLU A 78 1.73 -17.37 1.29
N ALA A 79 0.85 -18.33 1.02
CA ALA A 79 0.79 -19.03 -0.25
C ALA A 79 0.53 -18.07 -1.43
N HIS A 80 -0.37 -17.10 -1.27
CA HIS A 80 -0.65 -16.09 -2.27
C HIS A 80 0.61 -15.32 -2.69
N PHE A 81 1.36 -14.77 -1.71
CA PHE A 81 2.60 -14.06 -2.02
C PHE A 81 3.70 -14.97 -2.55
N MET A 82 3.82 -16.19 -2.04
CA MET A 82 4.87 -17.12 -2.46
C MET A 82 4.72 -17.58 -3.90
N VAL A 83 3.48 -17.74 -4.40
CA VAL A 83 3.21 -18.00 -5.82
C VAL A 83 3.74 -16.84 -6.67
N LEU A 84 3.32 -15.60 -6.36
CA LEU A 84 3.78 -14.41 -7.09
C LEU A 84 5.30 -14.27 -7.04
N TRP A 85 5.89 -14.43 -5.86
CA TRP A 85 7.32 -14.26 -5.66
C TRP A 85 8.14 -15.31 -6.42
N ARG A 86 7.76 -16.59 -6.33
CA ARG A 86 8.48 -17.68 -7.02
C ARG A 86 8.36 -17.60 -8.54
N ASP A 87 7.19 -17.22 -9.03
CA ASP A 87 6.92 -17.17 -10.47
C ASP A 87 7.48 -15.87 -11.10
N GLY A 88 7.77 -14.85 -10.28
CA GLY A 88 8.46 -13.64 -10.68
C GLY A 88 9.94 -13.84 -10.98
N SER A 89 10.54 -12.89 -11.70
CA SER A 89 11.94 -12.94 -12.15
C SER A 89 12.85 -12.02 -11.33
N SER A 90 14.15 -12.30 -11.33
CA SER A 90 15.13 -11.39 -10.73
C SER A 90 15.04 -9.99 -11.36
N PRO A 91 14.97 -8.91 -10.56
CA PRO A 91 14.89 -7.56 -11.10
C PRO A 91 16.12 -7.21 -11.94
N VAL A 92 15.89 -6.52 -13.06
CA VAL A 92 16.93 -6.11 -14.02
C VAL A 92 17.04 -4.60 -14.09
N GLY A 93 18.23 -4.09 -14.45
CA GLY A 93 18.44 -2.65 -14.62
C GLY A 93 18.22 -1.83 -13.35
N LEU A 94 18.49 -2.44 -12.19
CA LEU A 94 18.38 -1.76 -10.89
C LEU A 94 19.39 -0.61 -10.81
N SER A 95 18.95 0.52 -10.24
CA SER A 95 19.84 1.64 -9.93
C SER A 95 20.97 1.19 -8.98
N PRO A 96 22.20 1.71 -9.11
CA PRO A 96 23.29 1.43 -8.17
C PRO A 96 22.91 1.68 -6.70
N ASN A 97 22.01 2.64 -6.46
CA ASN A 97 21.55 3.05 -5.13
C ASN A 97 20.32 2.27 -4.63
N VAL A 98 19.87 1.23 -5.34
CA VAL A 98 18.77 0.40 -4.85
C VAL A 98 19.18 -0.31 -3.56
N GLY A 99 18.24 -0.43 -2.62
CA GLY A 99 18.47 -1.13 -1.36
C GLY A 99 18.84 -2.60 -1.56
N ASP A 100 19.72 -3.13 -0.69
CA ASP A 100 20.21 -4.51 -0.79
C ASP A 100 19.10 -5.55 -0.66
N ALA A 101 18.04 -5.22 0.09
CA ALA A 101 16.84 -6.05 0.18
C ALA A 101 16.19 -6.31 -1.19
N THR A 102 16.12 -5.31 -2.06
CA THR A 102 15.58 -5.45 -3.41
C THR A 102 16.45 -6.38 -4.26
N LYS A 103 17.78 -6.26 -4.16
CA LYS A 103 18.72 -7.11 -4.89
C LYS A 103 18.66 -8.57 -4.41
N LYS A 104 18.55 -8.77 -3.10
CA LYS A 104 18.65 -10.08 -2.46
C LYS A 104 17.34 -10.85 -2.42
N TYR A 105 16.21 -10.14 -2.29
CA TYR A 105 14.90 -10.75 -2.04
C TYR A 105 13.79 -10.23 -2.95
N GLY A 106 14.07 -9.32 -3.87
CA GLY A 106 13.09 -8.77 -4.79
C GLY A 106 12.86 -9.68 -5.98
N HIS A 107 11.61 -9.84 -6.39
CA HIS A 107 11.21 -10.46 -7.65
C HIS A 107 10.27 -9.52 -8.39
N THR A 108 10.51 -9.31 -9.69
CA THR A 108 9.62 -8.56 -10.58
C THR A 108 8.47 -9.47 -10.94
N ILE A 109 7.25 -9.10 -10.53
CA ILE A 109 6.06 -9.94 -10.70
C ILE A 109 5.10 -9.40 -11.76
N ASN A 110 5.17 -8.10 -12.08
CA ASN A 110 4.38 -7.43 -13.11
C ASN A 110 4.87 -5.97 -13.29
N ILE A 111 4.04 -5.14 -13.95
CA ILE A 111 4.19 -3.69 -13.99
C ILE A 111 3.40 -3.10 -12.83
N TYR A 112 4.06 -2.24 -12.05
CA TYR A 112 3.43 -1.40 -11.04
C TYR A 112 2.72 -0.23 -11.71
N ASP A 113 1.53 0.10 -11.23
CA ASP A 113 0.73 1.25 -11.64
C ASP A 113 -0.01 1.82 -10.42
N LEU A 114 0.17 3.12 -10.13
CA LEU A 114 -0.53 3.83 -9.03
C LEU A 114 -2.04 3.70 -9.07
N SER A 115 -2.61 3.53 -10.26
CA SER A 115 -4.05 3.58 -10.47
C SER A 115 -4.71 2.20 -10.43
N THR A 116 -3.96 1.11 -10.61
CA THR A 116 -4.53 -0.24 -10.81
C THR A 116 -3.78 -1.37 -10.09
N SER A 117 -2.45 -1.44 -10.16
CA SER A 117 -1.62 -2.50 -9.57
C SER A 117 -0.51 -1.91 -8.71
N ASN A 118 -0.78 -1.73 -7.42
CA ASN A 118 0.11 -1.04 -6.49
C ASN A 118 0.23 -1.75 -5.13
N CYS A 119 0.97 -1.15 -4.20
CA CYS A 119 1.18 -1.68 -2.85
C CYS A 119 -0.13 -1.97 -2.11
N THR A 120 -1.16 -1.15 -2.34
CA THR A 120 -2.48 -1.26 -1.70
C THR A 120 -3.29 -2.38 -2.30
N THR A 121 -3.34 -2.51 -3.63
CA THR A 121 -4.08 -3.61 -4.26
C THR A 121 -3.46 -4.96 -3.94
N GLN A 122 -2.13 -5.08 -3.94
CA GLN A 122 -1.45 -6.31 -3.53
C GLN A 122 -1.69 -6.66 -2.05
N THR A 123 -1.69 -5.66 -1.17
CA THR A 123 -2.01 -5.85 0.27
C THR A 123 -3.43 -6.38 0.45
N VAL A 124 -4.41 -5.78 -0.21
CA VAL A 124 -5.83 -6.18 -0.12
C VAL A 124 -6.06 -7.55 -0.75
N ASN A 125 -5.50 -7.82 -1.92
CA ASN A 125 -5.63 -9.11 -2.60
C ASN A 125 -5.08 -10.25 -1.74
N ALA A 126 -3.93 -10.05 -1.09
CA ALA A 126 -3.35 -11.08 -0.23
C ALA A 126 -4.22 -11.38 0.99
N ILE A 127 -4.78 -10.35 1.64
CA ILE A 127 -5.68 -10.53 2.79
C ILE A 127 -7.00 -11.21 2.37
N LYS A 128 -7.57 -10.84 1.22
CA LYS A 128 -8.74 -11.52 0.63
C LYS A 128 -8.44 -12.98 0.28
N ALA A 129 -7.27 -13.26 -0.28
CA ALA A 129 -6.81 -14.62 -0.54
C ALA A 129 -6.66 -15.44 0.75
N GLY A 130 -6.43 -14.77 1.89
CA GLY A 130 -6.50 -15.34 3.23
C GLY A 130 -7.91 -15.68 3.73
N GLY A 131 -8.96 -15.44 2.94
CA GLY A 131 -10.35 -15.69 3.33
C GLY A 131 -10.95 -14.65 4.27
N SER A 132 -10.25 -13.53 4.49
CA SER A 132 -10.75 -12.44 5.34
C SER A 132 -11.94 -11.74 4.70
N LYS A 133 -12.95 -11.45 5.52
CA LYS A 133 -14.15 -10.71 5.14
C LYS A 133 -14.03 -9.23 5.47
N VAL A 134 -12.86 -8.77 5.93
CA VAL A 134 -12.64 -7.37 6.32
C VAL A 134 -12.95 -6.38 5.20
N PHE A 135 -12.86 -6.80 3.93
CA PHE A 135 -13.16 -5.99 2.75
C PHE A 135 -14.51 -6.34 2.09
N GLU A 136 -15.27 -7.27 2.66
CA GLU A 136 -16.63 -7.55 2.21
C GLU A 136 -17.57 -6.47 2.74
N LYS A 137 -18.58 -6.13 1.93
CA LYS A 137 -19.63 -5.20 2.34
C LYS A 137 -20.56 -5.92 3.32
N GLU A 138 -20.53 -5.50 4.58
CA GLU A 138 -21.64 -5.73 5.50
C GLU A 138 -22.84 -4.91 4.98
N LEU A 139 -23.82 -5.56 4.33
CA LEU A 139 -25.08 -4.93 3.92
C LEU A 139 -26.02 -4.71 5.14
N SER A 140 -25.45 -4.51 6.32
CA SER A 140 -26.13 -4.63 7.61
C SER A 140 -25.98 -3.31 8.36
N SER A 141 -27.08 -2.57 8.46
CA SER A 141 -27.30 -1.40 9.34
C SER A 141 -27.05 -0.01 8.75
N VAL A 142 -27.81 0.35 7.72
CA VAL A 142 -28.28 1.74 7.57
C VAL A 142 -29.18 2.05 8.77
N ARG A 143 -28.58 2.46 9.90
CA ARG A 143 -29.31 3.05 11.02
C ARG A 143 -28.43 4.10 11.71
N SER A 144 -28.51 5.32 11.19
CA SER A 144 -28.40 6.60 11.92
C SER A 144 -27.60 7.62 11.09
N GLY A 145 -28.33 8.52 10.42
CA GLY A 145 -28.03 9.96 10.28
C GLY A 145 -26.74 10.46 9.62
N TYR A 146 -25.69 9.65 9.50
CA TYR A 146 -24.41 10.03 8.92
C TYR A 146 -24.36 9.58 7.46
N SER A 147 -24.89 10.45 6.61
CA SER A 147 -24.68 10.53 5.15
C SER A 147 -24.43 9.22 4.40
N LEU A 148 -25.52 8.63 3.90
CA LEU A 148 -25.53 7.68 2.79
C LEU A 148 -24.74 8.18 1.57
N ALA A 149 -24.51 9.48 1.42
CA ALA A 149 -23.74 10.04 0.30
C ALA A 149 -22.23 9.74 0.39
N ARG A 150 -21.64 9.58 1.58
CA ARG A 150 -20.26 9.04 1.68
C ARG A 150 -20.22 7.55 1.36
N TYR A 151 -21.23 6.80 1.81
CA TYR A 151 -21.30 5.34 1.70
C TYR A 151 -21.59 4.83 0.27
N ILE A 152 -22.36 5.60 -0.52
CA ILE A 152 -22.69 5.27 -1.92
C ILE A 152 -21.56 5.74 -2.87
N VAL A 153 -20.83 6.81 -2.54
CA VAL A 153 -19.69 7.29 -3.35
C VAL A 153 -18.45 6.40 -3.17
N THR A 154 -18.27 5.75 -2.01
CA THR A 154 -17.17 4.77 -1.75
C THR A 154 -17.49 3.36 -2.28
N GLY A 155 -18.42 3.26 -3.24
CA GLY A 155 -19.14 2.06 -3.66
C GLY A 155 -18.33 0.91 -4.27
N GLN A 156 -17.05 1.09 -4.56
CA GLN A 156 -16.06 0.05 -4.80
C GLN A 156 -14.72 0.74 -4.55
N GLU A 157 -14.29 0.96 -3.31
CA GLU A 157 -12.87 1.31 -3.14
C GLU A 157 -12.07 0.07 -3.56
N SER A 158 -11.68 0.01 -4.85
CA SER A 158 -10.43 -0.64 -5.19
C SER A 158 -9.43 0.16 -4.36
N PHE A 159 -8.95 -0.44 -3.27
CA PHE A 159 -8.01 0.24 -2.40
C PHE A 159 -6.72 0.37 -3.19
N VAL A 160 -6.60 1.48 -3.92
CA VAL A 160 -5.42 1.87 -4.69
C VAL A 160 -4.63 2.96 -3.96
N VAL A 161 -5.23 3.64 -2.98
CA VAL A 161 -4.57 4.70 -2.20
C VAL A 161 -4.35 4.23 -0.76
N PRO A 162 -3.10 4.18 -0.26
CA PRO A 162 -2.80 3.78 1.11
C PRO A 162 -3.54 4.57 2.19
N ALA A 163 -3.74 5.87 1.99
CA ALA A 163 -4.47 6.72 2.93
C ALA A 163 -5.96 6.31 3.07
N SER A 164 -6.62 5.97 1.94
CA SER A 164 -8.00 5.47 1.93
C SER A 164 -8.08 4.11 2.63
N LEU A 165 -7.14 3.19 2.34
CA LEU A 165 -7.05 1.91 3.05
C LEU A 165 -6.88 2.08 4.57
N GLU A 166 -6.04 3.02 4.99
CA GLU A 166 -5.87 3.32 6.41
C GLU A 166 -7.14 3.88 7.05
N ASP A 167 -7.81 4.85 6.41
CA ASP A 167 -9.07 5.42 6.91
C ASP A 167 -10.15 4.33 7.03
N TYR A 168 -10.20 3.41 6.06
CA TYR A 168 -11.08 2.25 6.11
C TYR A 168 -10.77 1.33 7.30
N MET A 169 -9.51 1.05 7.58
CA MET A 169 -9.12 0.28 8.78
C MET A 169 -9.44 1.00 10.09
N VAL A 170 -9.30 2.32 10.13
CA VAL A 170 -9.70 3.14 11.28
C VAL A 170 -11.19 3.02 11.54
N GLY A 171 -12.02 2.99 10.49
CA GLY A 171 -13.44 2.71 10.62
C GLY A 171 -13.70 1.29 11.14
N LYS A 172 -13.05 0.28 10.54
CA LYS A 172 -13.26 -1.13 10.92
C LYS A 172 -12.84 -1.46 12.34
N LYS A 173 -11.77 -0.86 12.87
CA LYS A 173 -11.36 -1.11 14.27
C LYS A 173 -12.35 -0.61 15.32
N GLN A 174 -13.33 0.22 14.94
CA GLN A 174 -14.38 0.69 15.84
C GLN A 174 -15.50 -0.34 16.01
N ASP A 175 -15.57 -1.35 15.14
CA ASP A 175 -16.47 -2.49 15.30
C ASP A 175 -15.88 -3.48 16.33
N LEU A 176 -16.23 -3.24 17.60
CA LEU A 176 -15.81 -4.07 18.72
C LEU A 176 -16.57 -5.40 18.78
N SER A 177 -17.61 -5.60 17.97
CA SER A 177 -18.41 -6.83 17.98
C SER A 177 -17.73 -7.98 17.23
N SER A 178 -16.97 -7.67 16.18
CA SER A 178 -16.26 -8.65 15.36
C SER A 178 -14.78 -8.80 15.74
N LEU A 179 -14.14 -7.73 16.24
CA LEU A 179 -12.69 -7.66 16.53
C LEU A 179 -11.81 -8.14 15.35
N VAL A 180 -12.34 -8.07 14.13
CA VAL A 180 -11.65 -8.50 12.91
C VAL A 180 -10.41 -7.62 12.66
N VAL A 181 -10.50 -6.33 12.99
CA VAL A 181 -9.40 -5.37 12.89
C VAL A 181 -9.07 -4.82 14.27
N VAL A 182 -7.80 -4.94 14.68
CA VAL A 182 -7.29 -4.32 15.91
C VAL A 182 -6.05 -3.50 15.56
N GLU A 183 -6.01 -2.23 15.95
CA GLU A 183 -4.81 -1.43 15.81
C GLU A 183 -3.79 -1.81 16.89
N VAL A 184 -2.62 -2.27 16.46
CA VAL A 184 -1.54 -2.79 17.33
C VAL A 184 -0.26 -1.95 17.21
N THR A 185 -0.34 -0.73 16.66
CA THR A 185 0.80 0.17 16.47
C THR A 185 1.61 0.39 17.74
N GLY A 186 0.95 0.57 18.90
CA GLY A 186 1.61 0.75 20.20
C GLY A 186 2.44 -0.47 20.60
N LEU A 187 1.83 -1.67 20.53
CA LEU A 187 2.51 -2.93 20.84
C LEU A 187 3.73 -3.16 19.95
N PHE A 188 3.64 -2.81 18.66
CA PHE A 188 4.78 -2.90 17.75
C PHE A 188 5.88 -1.89 18.09
N LYS A 189 5.55 -0.68 18.53
CA LYS A 189 6.56 0.31 19.00
C LYS A 189 7.23 -0.13 20.30
N GLU A 190 6.53 -0.84 21.18
CA GLU A 190 7.11 -1.42 22.39
C GLU A 190 8.06 -2.58 22.06
N GLN A 191 7.65 -3.48 21.16
CA GLN A 191 8.44 -4.65 20.77
C GLN A 191 9.64 -4.30 19.89
N TYR A 192 9.52 -3.27 19.04
CA TYR A 192 10.57 -2.82 18.12
C TYR A 192 10.93 -1.36 18.41
N PRO A 193 11.66 -1.07 19.51
CA PRO A 193 11.95 0.32 19.91
C PRO A 193 12.85 1.05 18.91
N ASN A 194 12.81 2.38 18.95
CA ASN A 194 13.65 3.28 18.14
C ASN A 194 15.10 3.32 18.64
N VAL A 195 15.80 2.20 18.54
CA VAL A 195 17.16 2.04 19.07
C VAL A 195 18.22 2.82 18.30
N THR A 196 17.90 3.27 17.07
CA THR A 196 18.81 4.01 16.19
C THR A 196 18.52 5.52 16.14
N GLY A 197 17.61 6.03 16.96
CA GLY A 197 17.30 7.48 17.03
C GLY A 197 16.74 8.05 15.73
N VAL A 198 15.99 7.24 14.98
CA VAL A 198 15.40 7.65 13.70
C VAL A 198 14.39 8.76 13.93
N THR A 199 14.57 9.88 13.23
CA THR A 199 13.62 10.99 13.23
C THR A 199 12.55 10.78 12.16
N PRO A 200 11.26 11.06 12.47
CA PRO A 200 10.19 11.03 11.49
C PRO A 200 10.53 11.85 10.25
N MET A 201 10.11 11.37 9.09
CA MET A 201 10.30 12.08 7.84
C MET A 201 9.32 13.23 7.73
N GLU A 202 9.82 14.44 7.49
CA GLU A 202 8.97 15.60 7.22
C GLU A 202 8.39 15.58 5.80
N LYS A 203 7.20 16.18 5.65
CA LYS A 203 6.57 16.40 4.34
C LYS A 203 7.28 17.53 3.60
N SER A 204 7.92 17.22 2.48
CA SER A 204 8.49 18.23 1.57
C SER A 204 7.45 18.70 0.54
N LYS A 205 7.60 19.91 -0.01
CA LYS A 205 6.72 20.45 -1.08
C LYS A 205 6.62 19.52 -2.30
N SER A 206 7.75 18.96 -2.74
CA SER A 206 7.79 18.01 -3.86
C SER A 206 6.99 16.74 -3.59
N ARG A 207 6.97 16.29 -2.33
CA ARG A 207 6.26 15.10 -1.91
C ARG A 207 4.76 15.35 -1.78
N THR A 208 4.36 16.54 -1.34
CA THR A 208 2.95 16.99 -1.37
C THR A 208 2.40 17.06 -2.80
N LEU A 209 3.20 17.52 -3.77
CA LEU A 209 2.81 17.54 -5.18
C LEU A 209 2.64 16.10 -5.71
N PHE A 210 3.58 15.20 -5.37
CA PHE A 210 3.49 13.80 -5.76
C PHE A 210 2.30 13.06 -5.10
N GLU A 211 1.98 13.40 -3.86
CA GLU A 211 0.76 12.97 -3.15
C GLU A 211 -0.50 13.36 -3.95
N ALA A 212 -0.60 14.63 -4.36
CA ALA A 212 -1.74 15.13 -5.12
C ALA A 212 -1.86 14.46 -6.50
N ALA A 213 -0.74 14.33 -7.23
CA ALA A 213 -0.70 13.67 -8.53
C ALA A 213 -1.09 12.19 -8.44
N SER A 214 -0.60 11.49 -7.42
CA SER A 214 -0.93 10.08 -7.20
C SER A 214 -2.41 9.90 -6.87
N GLY A 215 -2.97 10.76 -6.01
CA GLY A 215 -4.40 10.74 -5.69
C GLY A 215 -5.29 11.00 -6.91
N ALA A 216 -4.91 11.94 -7.77
CA ALA A 216 -5.62 12.21 -9.01
C ALA A 216 -5.55 11.02 -9.99
N ALA A 217 -4.37 10.43 -10.19
CA ALA A 217 -4.19 9.27 -11.06
C ALA A 217 -5.04 8.06 -10.61
N SER A 218 -5.09 7.81 -9.30
CA SER A 218 -5.92 6.74 -8.73
C SER A 218 -7.43 6.98 -8.93
N MET A 219 -7.89 8.24 -8.84
CA MET A 219 -9.30 8.58 -9.09
C MET A 219 -9.68 8.41 -10.56
N VAL A 220 -8.79 8.79 -11.49
CA VAL A 220 -9.03 8.63 -12.94
C VAL A 220 -9.06 7.15 -13.33
N GLY A 221 -8.05 6.37 -12.94
CA GLY A 221 -8.01 4.93 -13.26
C GLY A 221 -9.14 4.13 -12.61
N TYR A 222 -9.75 4.63 -11.54
CA TYR A 222 -10.98 4.04 -10.98
C TYR A 222 -12.21 4.23 -11.88
N HIS A 223 -12.30 5.36 -12.59
CA HIS A 223 -13.49 5.71 -13.35
C HIS A 223 -13.47 5.23 -14.82
N THR A 224 -12.33 4.76 -15.34
CA THR A 224 -12.16 4.53 -16.79
C THR A 224 -11.12 3.46 -17.13
N ASP A 225 -11.44 2.57 -18.08
CA ASP A 225 -10.50 1.67 -18.80
C ASP A 225 -9.63 2.45 -19.81
N PHE A 226 -9.10 3.61 -19.44
CA PHE A 226 -8.36 4.47 -20.38
C PHE A 226 -6.93 3.98 -20.64
N SER A 227 -6.48 4.19 -21.86
CA SER A 227 -5.13 3.88 -22.29
C SER A 227 -4.12 4.83 -21.60
N GLY A 228 -2.86 4.40 -21.49
CA GLY A 228 -1.82 5.14 -20.78
C GLY A 228 -1.55 6.57 -21.30
N GLU A 229 -1.97 6.91 -22.52
CA GLU A 229 -1.85 8.28 -23.08
C GLU A 229 -2.95 9.24 -22.58
N GLU A 230 -4.17 8.76 -22.38
CA GLU A 230 -5.31 9.61 -21.97
C GLU A 230 -5.22 9.98 -20.48
N THR A 231 -4.75 9.05 -19.65
CA THR A 231 -4.44 9.29 -18.23
C THR A 231 -3.37 10.40 -18.08
N MET A 232 -2.43 10.50 -19.02
CA MET A 232 -1.37 11.51 -19.04
C MET A 232 -1.90 12.90 -19.41
N GLY A 233 -2.88 12.98 -20.31
CA GLY A 233 -3.56 14.23 -20.67
C GLY A 233 -4.31 14.84 -19.49
N ILE A 234 -5.06 14.03 -18.74
CA ILE A 234 -5.83 14.47 -17.57
C ILE A 234 -4.92 14.89 -16.41
N ILE A 235 -3.84 14.12 -16.16
CA ILE A 235 -2.85 14.48 -15.13
C ILE A 235 -2.10 15.76 -15.52
N GLY A 236 -1.78 15.94 -16.80
CA GLY A 236 -1.20 17.19 -17.32
C GLY A 236 -2.11 18.39 -17.06
N GLN A 237 -3.41 18.27 -17.36
CA GLN A 237 -4.37 19.35 -17.16
C GLN A 237 -4.59 19.69 -15.67
N LEU A 238 -4.60 18.69 -14.79
CA LEU A 238 -4.76 18.87 -13.34
C LEU A 238 -3.52 19.48 -12.67
N LEU A 239 -2.31 19.21 -13.19
CA LEU A 239 -1.06 19.70 -12.60
C LEU A 239 -0.63 21.06 -13.14
N TYR A 240 -0.99 21.39 -14.37
CA TYR A 240 -0.51 22.60 -15.05
C TYR A 240 -1.60 23.62 -15.40
N GLY A 241 -2.90 23.28 -15.23
CA GLY A 241 -3.98 24.11 -15.76
C GLY A 241 -3.92 24.21 -17.29
N ASP A 242 -4.88 24.88 -17.92
CA ASP A 242 -4.95 25.05 -19.39
C ASP A 242 -3.83 25.96 -19.97
N GLU A 243 -2.56 25.70 -19.66
CA GLU A 243 -1.39 26.35 -20.29
C GLU A 243 -0.70 25.46 -21.33
N ILE A 244 -1.38 24.44 -21.86
CA ILE A 244 -0.94 23.74 -23.08
C ILE A 244 -2.05 23.82 -24.14
N ASN A 245 -2.39 25.05 -24.52
CA ASN A 245 -2.95 25.38 -25.82
C ASN A 245 -2.54 26.83 -26.14
N GLY A 246 -1.28 27.00 -26.55
CA GLY A 246 -0.70 28.29 -26.91
C GLY A 246 0.49 28.13 -27.83
N ASN A 247 0.18 28.08 -29.13
CA ASN A 247 1.05 28.09 -30.33
C ASN A 247 1.76 26.79 -30.72
#